data_AF-A0AAW1QI79-F1
#
_entry.id   AF-A0AAW1QI79-F1
#
_cell.length_a   1.000
_cell.length_b   1.000
_cell.length_c   1.000
_cell.angle_alpha   90.00
_cell.angle_beta   90.00
_cell.angle_gamma   90.00
#
_symmetry.space_group_name_H-M   'P 1'
#
loop_
_entity.id
_entity.type
_entity.pdbx_description
1 polymer ?
#
loop_
_entity_poly.entity_id
_entity_poly.type
_entity_poly.pdbx_seq_one_letter_code
_entity_poly.pdbx_strand_id
1 'polypeptide(L)'
;MLTIWDWQAGEAELTARSLGGEAAVLAWSPMESGMFALGGCGHLVTPNAIGGLLLWAGGAVSALVLQPGGRDFCMAFDGAHSGHVHRHGAPVTAVAASFDCAFVFSGAADGSLFMHDGSHAREAALLQNASGSTEQLQLLHEIAVLQEYEAQEKALNARLSAAHAEEAAAAAWLDDAEVALEAQRGKLAVAQQRSADIAQRFEGLVDHHHPLREALVKVFKRRVFLKQPAAGSNRAAEGLVFELAALERLTARSNELQAEHVTLRLEQRALRVRATELASEQASKKAQADELHRRAAEVSQLKFGRPIDLEGMTW
;
A
#
# COMPACT_ATOMS: atom_id res chain seq x y z
N MET A 1 -34.61 -28.29 28.36
CA MET A 1 -34.20 -29.22 27.27
C MET A 1 -34.23 -28.40 25.99
N LEU A 2 -33.11 -28.32 25.27
CA LEU A 2 -33.06 -27.68 23.95
C LEU A 2 -33.38 -28.73 22.90
N THR A 3 -34.35 -28.45 22.03
CA THR A 3 -34.66 -29.27 20.86
C THR A 3 -34.42 -28.42 19.62
N ILE A 4 -33.56 -28.90 18.73
CA ILE A 4 -33.32 -28.29 17.42
C ILE A 4 -34.28 -28.96 16.44
N TRP A 5 -35.06 -28.14 15.76
CA TRP A 5 -36.08 -28.58 14.82
C TRP A 5 -35.65 -28.22 13.40
N ASP A 6 -35.51 -29.23 12.55
CA ASP A 6 -35.37 -29.00 11.11
C ASP A 6 -36.78 -28.74 10.55
N TRP A 7 -37.04 -27.47 10.23
CA TRP A 7 -38.33 -27.06 9.70
C TRP A 7 -38.60 -27.57 8.29
N GLN A 8 -37.56 -27.92 7.52
CA GLN A 8 -37.69 -28.45 6.16
C GLN A 8 -38.00 -29.95 6.19
N ALA A 9 -37.32 -30.70 7.05
CA ALA A 9 -37.56 -32.13 7.23
C ALA A 9 -38.80 -32.43 8.09
N GLY A 10 -39.22 -31.50 8.95
CA GLY A 10 -40.31 -31.71 9.91
C GLY A 10 -39.92 -32.63 11.07
N GLU A 11 -38.62 -32.78 11.34
CA GLU A 11 -38.08 -33.68 12.35
C GLU A 11 -37.20 -32.93 13.35
N ALA A 12 -37.10 -33.47 14.58
CA ALA A 12 -36.18 -32.98 15.59
C ALA A 12 -34.79 -33.57 15.36
N GLU A 13 -33.81 -32.73 15.03
CA GLU A 13 -32.46 -33.16 14.63
C GLU A 13 -31.55 -33.42 15.84
N LEU A 14 -31.67 -32.60 16.89
CA LEU A 14 -30.80 -32.71 18.06
C LEU A 14 -31.48 -32.27 19.35
N THR A 15 -31.35 -33.10 20.40
CA THR A 15 -31.78 -32.75 21.76
C THR A 15 -30.58 -32.63 22.69
N ALA A 16 -30.35 -31.42 23.21
CA ALA A 16 -29.35 -31.15 24.24
C ALA A 16 -30.03 -30.90 25.59
N ARG A 17 -29.51 -31.53 26.65
CA ARG A 17 -29.94 -31.25 28.03
C ARG A 17 -28.92 -30.33 28.68
N SER A 18 -29.39 -29.25 29.28
CA SER A 18 -28.59 -28.44 30.19
C SER A 18 -28.19 -29.31 31.38
N LEU A 19 -26.90 -29.31 31.71
CA LEU A 19 -26.38 -29.98 32.90
C LEU A 19 -26.66 -29.06 34.09
N GLY A 20 -27.57 -29.46 34.98
CA GLY A 20 -27.71 -28.85 36.31
C GLY A 20 -28.83 -27.81 36.52
N GLY A 21 -29.66 -27.49 35.53
CA GLY A 21 -30.79 -26.55 35.70
C GLY A 21 -31.50 -26.16 34.40
N GLU A 22 -32.41 -25.18 34.45
CA GLU A 22 -33.05 -24.64 33.25
C GLU A 22 -32.04 -23.85 32.39
N ALA A 23 -32.12 -24.03 31.07
CA ALA A 23 -31.34 -23.23 30.13
C ALA A 23 -31.97 -21.83 30.04
N ALA A 24 -31.20 -20.80 30.37
CA ALA A 24 -31.68 -19.42 30.38
C ALA A 24 -31.33 -18.68 29.09
N VAL A 25 -30.19 -19.00 28.47
CA VAL A 25 -29.67 -18.28 27.30
C VAL A 25 -29.09 -19.26 26.27
N LEU A 26 -29.30 -18.95 24.99
CA LEU A 26 -28.77 -19.71 23.85
C LEU A 26 -28.14 -18.74 22.84
N ALA A 27 -26.94 -19.05 22.38
CA ALA A 27 -26.28 -18.35 21.26
C ALA A 27 -25.86 -19.36 20.19
N TRP A 28 -25.97 -18.96 18.92
CA TRP A 28 -25.58 -19.78 17.77
C TRP A 28 -24.38 -19.16 17.05
N SER A 29 -23.47 -19.99 16.58
CA SER A 29 -22.42 -19.55 15.66
C SER A 29 -23.01 -19.36 14.26
N PRO A 30 -22.82 -18.18 13.63
CA PRO A 30 -23.32 -17.96 12.27
C PRO A 30 -22.44 -18.63 11.21
N MET A 31 -21.19 -18.99 11.53
CA MET A 31 -20.22 -19.49 10.55
C MET A 31 -19.99 -21.00 10.64
N GLU A 32 -20.28 -21.62 11.79
CA GLU A 32 -20.08 -23.05 12.00
C GLU A 32 -21.41 -23.76 12.29
N SER A 33 -21.87 -24.55 11.32
CA SER A 33 -23.07 -25.36 11.45
C SER A 33 -22.98 -26.30 12.67
N GLY A 34 -23.96 -26.22 13.56
CA GLY A 34 -24.05 -27.08 14.75
C GLY A 34 -23.28 -26.56 15.98
N MET A 35 -22.58 -25.42 15.88
CA MET A 35 -21.98 -24.78 17.04
C MET A 35 -22.98 -23.84 17.70
N PHE A 36 -23.34 -24.15 18.94
CA PHE A 36 -24.12 -23.28 19.80
C PHE A 36 -23.57 -23.34 21.22
N ALA A 37 -23.90 -22.33 22.01
CA ALA A 37 -23.53 -22.25 23.40
C ALA A 37 -24.79 -22.02 24.23
N LEU A 38 -24.94 -22.82 25.28
CA LEU A 38 -26.05 -22.76 26.23
C LEU A 38 -25.55 -22.25 27.57
N GLY A 39 -26.15 -21.17 28.06
CA GLY A 39 -25.91 -20.62 29.39
C GLY A 39 -27.06 -20.98 30.34
N GLY A 40 -26.71 -21.49 31.52
CA GLY A 40 -27.64 -21.73 32.62
C GLY A 40 -27.03 -21.31 33.96
N CYS A 41 -27.48 -21.94 35.05
CA CYS A 41 -26.92 -21.76 36.39
C CYS A 41 -25.47 -22.27 36.52
N GLY A 42 -24.52 -21.53 35.96
CA GLY A 42 -23.08 -21.74 36.14
C GLY A 42 -22.38 -22.66 35.13
N HIS A 43 -23.07 -23.12 34.07
CA HIS A 43 -22.50 -24.03 33.08
C HIS A 43 -22.66 -23.51 31.65
N LEU A 44 -21.58 -23.62 30.87
CA LEU A 44 -21.55 -23.45 29.42
C LEU A 44 -21.31 -24.82 28.76
N VAL A 45 -22.13 -25.16 27.76
CA VAL A 45 -21.97 -26.39 26.97
C VAL A 45 -21.78 -26.03 25.50
N THR A 46 -20.70 -26.55 24.89
CA THR A 46 -20.46 -26.50 23.44
C THR A 46 -20.47 -27.92 22.85
N PRO A 47 -21.29 -28.23 21.82
CA PRO A 47 -21.48 -29.61 21.35
C PRO A 47 -20.34 -30.21 20.52
N ASN A 48 -19.52 -29.38 19.85
CA ASN A 48 -18.60 -29.84 18.80
C ASN A 48 -17.16 -30.15 19.26
N ALA A 49 -16.84 -30.01 20.55
CA ALA A 49 -15.61 -30.60 21.07
C ALA A 49 -15.84 -32.10 21.28
N ILE A 50 -15.04 -32.95 20.64
CA ILE A 50 -14.94 -34.39 20.96
C ILE A 50 -14.67 -34.49 22.48
N GLY A 51 -15.72 -34.68 23.28
CA GLY A 51 -15.65 -34.67 24.74
C GLY A 51 -16.35 -33.54 25.50
N GLY A 52 -17.21 -32.72 24.87
CA GLY A 52 -18.14 -31.79 25.54
C GLY A 52 -17.48 -30.96 26.65
N LEU A 53 -16.75 -29.90 26.29
CA LEU A 53 -16.04 -29.09 27.26
C LEU A 53 -17.04 -28.31 28.14
N LEU A 54 -17.14 -28.71 29.40
CA LEU A 54 -17.91 -28.01 30.42
C LEU A 54 -17.05 -26.88 30.99
N LEU A 55 -17.37 -25.64 30.65
CA LEU A 55 -16.74 -24.48 31.29
C LEU A 55 -17.64 -24.03 32.45
N TRP A 56 -17.11 -24.10 33.68
CA TRP A 56 -17.80 -23.60 34.86
C TRP A 56 -17.59 -22.11 34.98
N ALA A 57 -18.69 -21.39 35.05
CA ALA A 57 -18.73 -19.96 34.82
C ALA A 57 -18.97 -19.16 36.12
N GLY A 58 -19.15 -19.85 37.26
CA GLY A 58 -19.18 -19.23 38.59
C GLY A 58 -20.41 -18.37 38.94
N GLY A 59 -21.42 -18.30 38.06
CA GLY A 59 -22.65 -17.52 38.28
C GLY A 59 -23.73 -17.79 37.22
N ALA A 60 -24.92 -17.23 37.42
CA ALA A 60 -25.98 -17.28 36.42
C ALA A 60 -25.59 -16.42 35.20
N VAL A 61 -25.60 -17.03 34.01
CA VAL A 61 -25.33 -16.33 32.75
C VAL A 61 -26.60 -15.61 32.31
N SER A 62 -26.56 -14.29 32.23
CA SER A 62 -27.72 -13.47 31.85
C SER A 62 -27.75 -13.15 30.36
N ALA A 63 -26.60 -13.12 29.69
CA ALA A 63 -26.48 -12.93 28.24
C ALA A 63 -25.21 -13.59 27.69
N LEU A 64 -25.27 -14.03 26.43
CA LEU A 64 -24.23 -14.79 25.75
C LEU A 64 -24.18 -14.42 24.27
N VAL A 65 -22.98 -14.17 23.74
CA VAL A 65 -22.73 -13.97 22.31
C VAL A 65 -21.53 -14.80 21.87
N LEU A 66 -21.71 -15.52 20.75
CA LEU A 66 -20.62 -16.21 20.06
C LEU A 66 -20.02 -15.26 19.02
N GLN A 67 -18.70 -15.15 18.99
CA GLN A 67 -18.04 -14.40 17.94
C GLN A 67 -18.20 -15.11 16.59
N PRO A 68 -18.49 -14.38 15.50
CA PRO A 68 -18.57 -14.92 14.14
C PRO A 68 -17.40 -15.83 13.73
N GLY A 69 -16.19 -15.63 14.28
CA GLY A 69 -15.03 -16.50 14.01
C GLY A 69 -15.03 -17.86 14.72
N GLY A 70 -16.02 -18.17 15.57
CA GLY A 70 -16.19 -19.47 16.24
C GLY A 70 -15.17 -19.80 17.34
N ARG A 71 -14.14 -18.96 17.54
CA ARG A 71 -13.02 -19.25 18.46
C ARG A 71 -13.22 -18.72 19.88
N ASP A 72 -13.92 -17.61 20.04
CA ASP A 72 -14.14 -16.95 21.33
C ASP A 72 -15.63 -16.65 21.57
N PHE A 73 -16.01 -16.52 22.84
CA PHE A 73 -17.36 -16.20 23.27
C PHE A 73 -17.33 -15.15 24.38
N CYS A 74 -18.30 -14.24 24.36
CA CYS A 74 -18.46 -13.22 25.40
C CYS A 74 -19.66 -13.59 26.27
N MET A 75 -19.45 -13.62 27.58
CA MET A 75 -20.48 -13.93 28.56
C MET A 75 -20.68 -12.76 29.52
N ALA A 76 -21.93 -12.53 29.91
CA ALA A 76 -22.26 -11.68 31.03
C ALA A 76 -22.87 -12.49 32.17
N PHE A 77 -22.45 -12.20 33.39
CA PHE A 77 -23.07 -12.71 34.61
C PHE A 77 -23.77 -11.59 35.35
N ASP A 78 -24.71 -11.96 36.22
CA ASP A 78 -25.31 -11.05 37.18
C ASP A 78 -24.22 -10.35 38.02
N GLY A 79 -23.87 -9.13 37.63
CA GLY A 79 -22.95 -8.24 38.35
C GLY A 79 -21.45 -8.50 38.15
N ALA A 80 -21.02 -9.36 37.23
CA ALA A 80 -19.61 -9.51 36.86
C ALA A 80 -19.43 -10.05 35.43
N HIS A 81 -18.33 -9.68 34.77
CA HIS A 81 -17.88 -10.32 33.53
C HIS A 81 -16.69 -11.24 33.84
N SER A 82 -16.60 -12.39 33.18
CA SER A 82 -15.37 -13.19 33.14
C SER A 82 -14.50 -12.61 32.02
N GLY A 83 -13.40 -11.96 32.40
CA GLY A 83 -12.57 -11.12 31.52
C GLY A 83 -12.51 -9.68 32.06
N HIS A 84 -11.30 -9.16 32.26
CA HIS A 84 -10.98 -7.91 32.97
C HIS A 84 -11.69 -6.64 32.46
N VAL A 85 -12.94 -6.40 32.84
CA VAL A 85 -13.70 -5.21 32.45
C VAL A 85 -14.74 -4.85 33.54
N HIS A 86 -14.95 -3.56 33.79
CA HIS A 86 -15.77 -3.02 34.87
C HIS A 86 -17.17 -3.66 35.06
N ARG A 87 -17.61 -3.70 36.33
CA ARG A 87 -18.96 -4.17 36.75
C ARG A 87 -20.01 -3.12 36.41
N HIS A 88 -21.04 -3.50 35.66
CA HIS A 88 -22.32 -2.81 35.69
C HIS A 88 -22.85 -2.70 37.13
N GLY A 89 -23.57 -1.63 37.46
CA GLY A 89 -24.19 -1.44 38.78
C GLY A 89 -25.41 -2.32 39.01
N ALA A 90 -25.95 -2.88 37.93
CA ALA A 90 -27.07 -3.82 37.90
C ALA A 90 -26.79 -5.00 36.94
N PRO A 91 -27.64 -6.04 36.95
CA PRO A 91 -27.52 -7.17 36.01
C PRO A 91 -27.48 -6.74 34.55
N VAL A 92 -26.58 -7.35 33.79
CA VAL A 92 -26.49 -7.20 32.33
C VAL A 92 -27.69 -7.87 31.69
N THR A 93 -28.46 -7.13 30.92
CA THR A 93 -29.68 -7.60 30.27
C THR A 93 -29.47 -7.98 28.81
N ALA A 94 -28.44 -7.42 28.16
CA ALA A 94 -28.14 -7.70 26.76
C ALA A 94 -26.65 -7.56 26.45
N VAL A 95 -26.16 -8.39 25.54
CA VAL A 95 -24.80 -8.30 24.97
C VAL A 95 -24.91 -8.44 23.46
N ALA A 96 -24.16 -7.63 22.73
CA ALA A 96 -24.01 -7.71 21.27
C ALA A 96 -22.53 -7.60 20.89
N ALA A 97 -22.13 -8.11 19.74
CA ALA A 97 -20.79 -7.91 19.19
C ALA A 97 -20.88 -7.38 17.77
N SER A 98 -19.89 -6.60 17.36
CA SER A 98 -19.71 -6.20 15.97
C SER A 98 -19.39 -7.42 15.09
N PHE A 99 -19.72 -7.33 13.80
CA PHE A 99 -19.52 -8.44 12.86
C PHE A 99 -18.05 -8.85 12.72
N ASP A 100 -17.14 -7.89 12.83
CA ASP A 100 -15.69 -8.09 12.81
C ASP A 100 -15.09 -8.43 14.19
N CYS A 101 -15.93 -8.54 15.23
CA CYS A 101 -15.53 -8.77 16.62
C CYS A 101 -14.61 -7.69 17.21
N ALA A 102 -14.45 -6.54 16.53
CA ALA A 102 -13.65 -5.43 17.02
C ALA A 102 -14.31 -4.74 18.24
N PHE A 103 -15.63 -4.88 18.40
CA PHE A 103 -16.37 -4.25 19.50
C PHE A 103 -17.38 -5.20 20.14
N VAL A 104 -17.52 -5.12 21.46
CA VAL A 104 -18.56 -5.79 22.24
C VAL A 104 -19.36 -4.74 22.99
N PHE A 105 -20.68 -4.81 22.91
CA PHE A 105 -21.60 -3.93 23.59
C PHE A 105 -22.28 -4.67 24.73
N SER A 106 -22.34 -4.07 25.92
CA SER A 106 -23.07 -4.62 27.06
C SER A 106 -24.06 -3.59 27.61
N GLY A 107 -25.32 -3.99 27.75
CA GLY A 107 -26.39 -3.17 28.33
C GLY A 107 -26.92 -3.80 29.61
N ALA A 108 -27.15 -2.98 30.65
CA ALA A 108 -27.65 -3.44 31.94
C ALA A 108 -28.97 -2.79 32.36
N ALA A 109 -29.62 -3.40 33.35
CA ALA A 109 -30.90 -2.96 33.90
C ALA A 109 -30.84 -1.57 34.58
N ASP A 110 -29.64 -1.06 34.89
CA ASP A 110 -29.42 0.30 35.38
C ASP A 110 -29.46 1.36 34.25
N GLY A 111 -29.68 0.93 33.00
CA GLY A 111 -29.70 1.81 31.82
C GLY A 111 -28.31 2.15 31.28
N SER A 112 -27.24 1.58 31.84
CA SER A 112 -25.89 1.77 31.32
C SER A 112 -25.64 0.92 30.07
N LEU A 113 -24.93 1.51 29.11
CA LEU A 113 -24.42 0.83 27.92
C LEU A 113 -22.91 1.05 27.86
N PHE A 114 -22.14 -0.02 27.69
CA PHE A 114 -20.70 0.05 27.49
C PHE A 114 -20.31 -0.55 26.15
N MET A 115 -19.28 0.04 25.54
CA MET A 115 -18.60 -0.48 24.36
C MET A 115 -17.18 -0.88 24.73
N HIS A 116 -16.82 -2.10 24.40
CA HIS A 116 -15.52 -2.71 24.69
C HIS A 116 -14.80 -2.96 23.38
N ASP A 117 -13.56 -2.48 23.26
CA ASP A 117 -12.69 -2.83 22.15
C ASP A 117 -12.22 -4.29 22.33
N GLY A 118 -12.41 -5.13 21.33
CA GLY A 118 -12.02 -6.54 21.32
C GLY A 118 -10.53 -6.76 21.10
N SER A 119 -9.81 -5.77 20.57
CA SER A 119 -8.38 -5.86 20.24
C SER A 119 -7.46 -5.41 21.39
N HIS A 120 -8.00 -4.57 22.27
CA HIS A 120 -7.30 -4.06 23.43
C HIS A 120 -8.22 -4.16 24.63
N ALA A 121 -7.74 -4.69 25.75
CA ALA A 121 -8.37 -4.52 27.06
C ALA A 121 -8.29 -3.05 27.51
N ARG A 122 -8.79 -2.13 26.68
CA ARG A 122 -8.93 -0.70 26.90
C ARG A 122 -10.36 -0.33 26.57
N GLU A 123 -11.04 0.07 27.63
CA GLU A 123 -12.42 0.49 27.65
C GLU A 123 -12.60 1.76 26.82
N ALA A 124 -13.51 1.71 25.84
CA ALA A 124 -13.86 2.84 25.02
C ALA A 124 -15.22 3.38 25.47
N ALA A 125 -15.15 4.40 26.32
CA ALA A 125 -16.18 5.37 26.67
C ALA A 125 -17.43 4.88 27.43
N LEU A 126 -17.61 5.54 28.58
CA LEU A 126 -18.77 5.52 29.46
C LEU A 126 -19.92 6.32 28.84
N LEU A 127 -20.92 5.66 28.25
CA LEU A 127 -22.21 6.28 27.92
C LEU A 127 -23.12 6.26 29.17
N GLN A 128 -22.72 6.98 30.21
CA GLN A 128 -23.66 7.30 31.29
C GLN A 128 -24.27 8.68 31.00
N ASN A 129 -25.60 8.72 30.96
CA ASN A 129 -26.44 9.91 30.82
C ASN A 129 -26.56 10.48 29.39
N ALA A 130 -26.94 9.66 28.41
CA ALA A 130 -27.53 10.14 27.16
C ALA A 130 -28.99 10.61 27.35
N SER A 131 -29.19 11.55 28.27
CA SER A 131 -30.17 12.62 28.10
C SER A 131 -29.53 13.85 27.43
N GLY A 132 -28.21 13.81 27.19
CA GLY A 132 -27.50 14.71 26.29
C GLY A 132 -27.81 14.41 24.83
N SER A 133 -28.41 15.39 24.18
CA SER A 133 -28.82 15.49 22.78
C SER A 133 -27.93 14.71 21.79
N THR A 134 -28.57 14.00 20.84
CA THR A 134 -27.94 13.39 19.65
C THR A 134 -26.96 14.31 18.92
N GLU A 135 -27.12 15.63 19.07
CA GLU A 135 -26.20 16.66 18.59
C GLU A 135 -24.77 16.48 19.12
N GLN A 136 -24.58 16.06 20.37
CA GLN A 136 -23.25 15.90 20.94
C GLN A 136 -22.49 14.71 20.33
N LEU A 137 -23.19 13.62 20.02
CA LEU A 137 -22.61 12.48 19.29
C LEU A 137 -22.29 12.84 17.85
N GLN A 138 -23.16 13.62 17.21
CA GLN A 138 -22.91 14.13 15.86
C GLN A 138 -21.65 15.01 15.81
N LEU A 139 -21.49 15.93 16.77
CA LEU A 139 -20.30 16.79 16.85
C LEU A 139 -19.01 15.99 17.06
N LEU A 140 -19.04 14.94 17.89
CA LEU A 140 -17.87 14.08 18.08
C LEU A 140 -17.50 13.30 16.81
N HIS A 141 -18.52 12.83 16.06
CA HIS A 141 -18.29 12.19 14.76
C HIS A 141 -17.70 13.17 13.75
N GLU A 142 -18.24 14.39 13.67
CA GLU A 142 -17.73 15.45 12.79
C GLU A 142 -16.27 15.80 13.11
N ILE A 143 -15.91 15.92 14.39
CA ILE A 143 -14.52 16.18 14.81
C ILE A 143 -13.60 15.02 14.40
N ALA A 144 -14.01 13.76 14.56
CA ALA A 144 -13.21 12.61 14.15
C ALA A 144 -12.94 12.60 12.65
N VAL A 145 -13.98 12.86 11.84
CA VAL A 145 -13.86 12.95 10.38
C VAL A 145 -12.93 14.10 9.98
N LEU A 146 -13.03 15.27 10.61
CA LEU A 146 -12.14 16.40 10.36
C LEU A 146 -10.67 16.06 10.67
N GLN A 147 -10.40 15.33 11.75
CA GLN A 147 -9.04 14.89 12.10
C GLN A 147 -8.46 13.91 11.06
N GLU A 148 -9.29 13.03 10.51
CA GLU A 148 -8.88 12.14 9.42
C GLU A 148 -8.54 12.94 8.15
N TYR A 149 -9.35 13.92 7.79
CA TYR A 149 -9.08 14.80 6.66
C TYR A 149 -7.79 15.61 6.85
N GLU A 150 -7.55 16.18 8.03
CA GLU A 150 -6.29 16.88 8.33
C GLU A 150 -5.07 15.96 8.19
N ALA A 151 -5.17 14.71 8.63
CA ALA A 151 -4.09 13.74 8.49
C ALA A 151 -3.82 13.40 7.02
N GLN A 152 -4.88 13.23 6.22
CA GLN A 152 -4.76 12.99 4.78
C GLN A 152 -4.17 14.20 4.05
N GLU A 153 -4.59 15.42 4.39
CA GLU A 153 -4.07 16.65 3.81
C GLU A 153 -2.57 16.81 4.13
N LYS A 154 -2.16 16.58 5.38
CA LYS A 154 -0.74 16.58 5.77
C LYS A 154 0.06 15.56 4.97
N ALA A 155 -0.46 14.36 4.77
CA ALA A 155 0.19 13.32 3.99
C ALA A 155 0.30 13.70 2.49
N LEU A 156 -0.74 14.30 1.92
CA LEU A 156 -0.73 14.78 0.53
C LEU A 156 0.24 15.95 0.34
N ASN A 157 0.26 16.92 1.26
CA ASN A 157 1.19 18.04 1.22
C ASN A 157 2.64 17.56 1.37
N ALA A 158 2.92 16.57 2.21
CA ALA A 158 4.24 15.95 2.29
C ALA A 158 4.65 15.32 0.96
N ARG A 159 3.76 14.57 0.30
CA ARG A 159 4.03 13.96 -1.03
C ARG A 159 4.25 15.02 -2.11
N LEU A 160 3.44 16.08 -2.13
CA LEU A 160 3.60 17.19 -3.06
C LEU A 160 4.96 17.88 -2.89
N SER A 161 5.35 18.15 -1.64
CA SER A 161 6.64 18.78 -1.33
C SER A 161 7.83 17.90 -1.73
N ALA A 162 7.72 16.58 -1.55
CA ALA A 162 8.73 15.62 -1.98
C ALA A 162 8.85 15.56 -3.51
N ALA A 163 7.71 15.55 -4.23
CA ALA A 163 7.70 15.58 -5.69
C ALA A 163 8.34 16.85 -6.25
N HIS A 164 8.07 18.03 -5.67
CA HIS A 164 8.73 19.27 -6.07
C HIS A 164 10.24 19.26 -5.78
N ALA A 165 10.69 18.63 -4.69
CA ALA A 165 12.11 18.48 -4.40
C ALA A 165 12.81 17.57 -5.42
N GLU A 166 12.16 16.46 -5.82
CA GLU A 166 12.66 15.58 -6.89
C GLU A 166 12.70 16.28 -8.25
N GLU A 167 11.68 17.07 -8.58
CA GLU A 167 11.63 17.88 -9.81
C GLU A 167 12.78 18.90 -9.85
N ALA A 168 13.02 19.61 -8.74
CA ALA A 168 14.12 20.56 -8.63
C ALA A 168 15.50 19.88 -8.76
N ALA A 169 15.66 18.69 -8.17
CA ALA A 169 16.90 17.91 -8.30
C ALA A 169 17.12 17.42 -9.75
N ALA A 170 16.05 16.99 -10.44
CA ALA A 170 16.13 16.58 -11.84
C ALA A 170 16.47 17.76 -12.76
N ALA A 171 15.90 18.94 -12.50
CA ALA A 171 16.24 20.17 -13.23
C ALA A 171 17.73 20.53 -13.09
N ALA A 172 18.29 20.47 -11.87
CA ALA A 172 19.71 20.72 -11.66
C ALA A 172 20.60 19.71 -12.41
N TRP A 173 20.22 18.43 -12.46
CA TRP A 173 20.96 17.41 -13.21
C TRP A 173 20.91 17.65 -14.73
N LEU A 174 19.80 18.17 -15.25
CA LEU A 174 19.68 18.56 -16.66
C LEU A 174 20.62 19.72 -16.99
N ASP A 175 20.67 20.75 -16.15
CA ASP A 175 21.58 21.89 -16.34
C ASP A 175 23.05 21.43 -16.37
N ASP A 176 23.46 20.58 -15.43
CA ASP A 176 24.81 20.01 -15.40
C ASP A 176 25.12 19.18 -16.65
N ALA A 177 24.15 18.40 -17.13
CA ALA A 177 24.29 17.60 -18.34
C ALA A 177 24.40 18.48 -19.60
N GLU A 178 23.67 19.60 -19.67
CA GLU A 178 23.77 20.57 -20.75
C GLU A 178 25.15 21.23 -20.80
N VAL A 179 25.68 21.67 -19.64
CA VAL A 179 27.04 22.22 -19.54
C VAL A 179 28.08 21.20 -19.99
N ALA A 180 27.95 19.93 -19.56
CA ALA A 180 28.85 18.87 -19.98
C ALA A 180 28.78 18.63 -21.50
N LEU A 181 27.58 18.69 -22.08
CA LEU A 181 27.35 18.49 -23.51
C LEU A 181 27.97 19.64 -24.33
N GLU A 182 27.81 20.89 -23.90
CA GLU A 182 28.46 22.05 -24.51
C GLU A 182 29.98 21.95 -24.45
N ALA A 183 30.54 21.51 -23.32
CA ALA A 183 31.98 21.28 -23.20
C ALA A 183 32.48 20.21 -24.18
N GLN A 184 31.72 19.13 -24.42
CA GLN A 184 32.07 18.11 -25.41
C GLN A 184 31.92 18.61 -26.84
N ARG A 185 30.87 19.40 -27.14
CA ARG A 185 30.72 20.09 -28.43
C ARG A 185 31.92 21.01 -28.72
N GLY A 186 32.39 21.75 -27.72
CA GLY A 186 33.60 22.57 -27.83
C GLY A 186 34.85 21.74 -28.15
N LYS A 187 35.06 20.62 -27.45
CA LYS A 187 36.18 19.70 -27.74
C LYS A 187 36.09 19.11 -29.16
N LEU A 188 34.90 18.74 -29.60
CA LEU A 188 34.65 18.24 -30.96
C LEU A 188 34.97 19.31 -32.01
N ALA A 189 34.53 20.55 -31.80
CA ALA A 189 34.80 21.66 -32.70
C ALA A 189 36.30 21.93 -32.83
N VAL A 190 37.05 21.92 -31.72
CA VAL A 190 38.52 22.04 -31.74
C VAL A 190 39.17 20.87 -32.50
N ALA A 191 38.68 19.64 -32.30
CA ALA A 191 39.19 18.47 -33.01
C ALA A 191 38.90 18.51 -34.52
N GLN A 192 37.71 18.99 -34.91
CA GLN A 192 37.33 19.21 -36.31
C GLN A 192 38.16 20.30 -36.95
N GLN A 193 38.40 21.43 -36.27
CA GLN A 193 39.27 22.49 -36.78
C GLN A 193 40.70 21.98 -36.98
N ARG A 194 41.26 21.27 -35.99
CA ARG A 194 42.60 20.67 -36.10
C ARG A 194 42.68 19.69 -37.26
N SER A 195 41.66 18.85 -37.48
CA SER A 195 41.67 17.90 -38.60
C SER A 195 41.57 18.62 -39.95
N ALA A 196 40.81 19.71 -40.03
CA ALA A 196 40.74 20.58 -41.21
C ALA A 196 42.10 21.26 -41.50
N ASP A 197 42.74 21.85 -40.50
CA ASP A 197 44.06 22.48 -40.64
C ASP A 197 45.13 21.47 -41.10
N ILE A 198 45.09 20.25 -40.53
CA ILE A 198 45.98 19.15 -40.90
C ILE A 198 45.73 18.72 -42.34
N ALA A 199 44.47 18.61 -42.77
CA ALA A 199 44.12 18.29 -44.15
C ALA A 199 44.60 19.38 -45.13
N GLN A 200 44.42 20.66 -44.79
CA GLN A 200 44.88 21.78 -45.62
C GLN A 200 46.42 21.79 -45.77
N ARG A 201 47.15 21.53 -44.69
CA ARG A 201 48.62 21.39 -44.73
C ARG A 201 49.06 20.22 -45.61
N PHE A 202 48.33 19.10 -45.59
CA PHE A 202 48.62 17.96 -46.45
C PHE A 202 48.42 18.29 -47.93
N GLU A 203 47.32 18.97 -48.30
CA GLU A 203 47.09 19.41 -49.67
C GLU A 203 48.15 20.40 -50.16
N GLY A 204 48.72 21.24 -49.28
CA GLY A 204 49.84 22.11 -49.64
C GLY A 204 51.18 21.40 -49.85
N LEU A 205 51.35 20.19 -49.30
CA LEU A 205 52.60 19.41 -49.40
C LEU A 205 52.58 18.40 -50.54
N VAL A 206 51.41 17.86 -50.90
CA VAL A 206 51.27 16.81 -51.92
C VAL A 206 50.53 17.39 -53.10
N ASP A 207 51.25 17.61 -54.20
CA ASP A 207 50.68 18.11 -55.45
C ASP A 207 49.54 17.19 -55.95
N HIS A 208 48.50 17.78 -56.54
CA HIS A 208 47.31 17.07 -56.99
C HIS A 208 47.63 16.05 -58.10
N HIS A 209 48.73 16.22 -58.83
CA HIS A 209 49.18 15.32 -59.89
C HIS A 209 50.19 14.25 -59.44
N HIS A 210 50.43 14.10 -58.13
CA HIS A 210 51.34 13.08 -57.64
C HIS A 210 50.79 11.66 -57.89
N PRO A 211 51.54 10.76 -58.56
CA PRO A 211 51.04 9.43 -58.98
C PRO A 211 50.65 8.53 -57.81
N LEU A 212 51.20 8.78 -56.61
CA LEU A 212 50.89 8.03 -55.39
C LEU A 212 49.91 8.76 -54.45
N ARG A 213 49.23 9.82 -54.89
CA ARG A 213 48.39 10.66 -54.01
C ARG A 213 47.33 9.87 -53.24
N GLU A 214 46.60 8.97 -53.89
CA GLU A 214 45.59 8.15 -53.21
C GLU A 214 46.19 7.26 -52.11
N ALA A 215 47.35 6.65 -52.37
CA ALA A 215 48.04 5.83 -51.40
C ALA A 215 48.51 6.68 -50.20
N LEU A 216 49.05 7.87 -50.46
CA LEU A 216 49.47 8.81 -49.42
C LEU A 216 48.28 9.33 -48.59
N VAL A 217 47.14 9.64 -49.21
CA VAL A 217 45.91 10.04 -48.49
C VAL A 217 45.41 8.90 -47.60
N LYS A 218 45.43 7.64 -48.06
CA LYS A 218 45.05 6.48 -47.24
C LYS A 218 45.98 6.31 -46.04
N VAL A 219 47.30 6.39 -46.24
CA VAL A 219 48.29 6.31 -45.16
C VAL A 219 48.13 7.47 -44.18
N PHE A 220 47.91 8.69 -44.69
CA PHE A 220 47.72 9.89 -43.89
C PHE A 220 46.47 9.80 -43.02
N LYS A 221 45.30 9.48 -43.60
CA LYS A 221 44.06 9.26 -42.84
C LYS A 221 44.28 8.20 -41.77
N ARG A 222 44.84 7.05 -42.13
CA ARG A 222 45.10 5.95 -41.19
C ARG A 222 46.01 6.37 -40.03
N ARG A 223 47.01 7.23 -40.28
CA ARG A 223 47.99 7.67 -39.28
C ARG A 223 47.50 8.84 -38.41
N VAL A 224 46.64 9.70 -38.95
CA VAL A 224 45.97 10.77 -38.19
C VAL A 224 44.96 10.19 -37.19
N PHE A 225 44.24 9.11 -37.55
CA PHE A 225 43.32 8.43 -36.64
C PHE A 225 44.01 7.62 -35.53
N LEU A 226 45.28 7.22 -35.69
CA LEU A 226 46.03 6.44 -34.69
C LEU A 226 46.73 7.31 -33.62
N LYS A 227 46.73 8.64 -33.77
CA LYS A 227 47.38 9.58 -32.83
C LYS A 227 46.34 10.51 -32.17
N GLN A 228 45.48 9.98 -31.32
CA GLN A 228 45.07 10.75 -30.15
C GLN A 228 46.02 10.37 -29.00
N PRO A 229 47.04 11.19 -28.70
CA PRO A 229 47.82 10.97 -27.49
C PRO A 229 46.90 11.27 -26.30
N ALA A 230 46.71 10.29 -25.42
CA ALA A 230 46.37 10.61 -24.03
C ALA A 230 47.40 11.64 -23.57
N ALA A 231 46.92 12.79 -23.06
CA ALA A 231 47.77 13.91 -22.73
C ALA A 231 48.89 13.49 -21.77
N GLY A 232 50.13 13.43 -22.27
CA GLY A 232 51.32 13.24 -21.45
C GLY A 232 52.20 12.05 -21.79
N SER A 233 52.76 11.94 -23.01
CA SER A 233 54.16 11.52 -23.13
C SER A 233 54.73 11.87 -24.51
N ASN A 234 55.80 12.66 -24.50
CA ASN A 234 56.71 12.78 -25.62
C ASN A 234 57.70 11.62 -25.54
N ARG A 235 57.56 10.59 -26.37
CA ARG A 235 58.70 9.80 -26.85
C ARG A 235 58.35 8.94 -28.08
N ALA A 236 59.36 8.79 -28.91
CA ALA A 236 59.33 8.18 -30.22
C ALA A 236 59.05 6.66 -30.15
N ALA A 237 58.35 6.15 -31.17
CA ALA A 237 58.54 4.84 -31.81
C ALA A 237 58.95 3.60 -30.98
N GLU A 238 58.58 3.50 -29.71
CA GLU A 238 58.57 2.25 -28.95
C GLU A 238 57.15 1.72 -29.00
N GLY A 239 56.98 0.47 -29.46
CA GLY A 239 55.67 -0.18 -29.46
C GLY A 239 55.04 -0.07 -28.08
N LEU A 240 53.74 0.24 -28.01
CA LEU A 240 53.01 0.22 -26.75
C LEU A 240 53.02 -1.22 -26.23
N VAL A 241 54.01 -1.54 -25.41
CA VAL A 241 54.06 -2.76 -24.62
C VAL A 241 53.17 -2.50 -23.42
N PHE A 242 51.88 -2.81 -23.57
CA PHE A 242 51.02 -2.95 -22.41
C PHE A 242 51.52 -4.15 -21.61
N GLU A 243 51.63 -4.01 -20.29
CA GLU A 243 51.69 -5.19 -19.43
C GLU A 243 50.51 -6.09 -19.78
N LEU A 244 50.77 -7.38 -20.03
CA LEU A 244 49.72 -8.34 -20.39
C LEU A 244 48.58 -8.31 -19.35
N ALA A 245 48.94 -8.16 -18.07
CA ALA A 245 48.01 -8.02 -16.95
C ALA A 245 47.16 -6.73 -17.00
N ALA A 246 47.66 -5.65 -17.57
CA ALA A 246 46.86 -4.43 -17.76
C ALA A 246 45.84 -4.60 -18.91
N LEU A 247 46.23 -5.31 -19.98
CA LEU A 247 45.34 -5.63 -21.09
C LEU A 247 44.24 -6.60 -20.66
N GLU A 248 44.57 -7.61 -19.85
CA GLU A 248 43.60 -8.55 -19.26
C GLU A 248 42.60 -7.83 -18.36
N ARG A 249 43.06 -6.93 -17.48
CA ARG A 249 42.18 -6.10 -16.64
C ARG A 249 41.25 -5.22 -17.47
N LEU A 250 41.77 -4.58 -18.52
CA LEU A 250 40.96 -3.74 -19.41
C LEU A 250 39.91 -4.57 -20.15
N THR A 251 40.29 -5.76 -20.62
CA THR A 251 39.38 -6.68 -21.32
C THR A 251 38.30 -7.20 -20.37
N ALA A 252 38.68 -7.58 -19.14
CA ALA A 252 37.73 -7.98 -18.11
C ALA A 252 36.74 -6.85 -17.78
N ARG A 253 37.23 -5.62 -17.58
CA ARG A 253 36.37 -4.47 -17.32
C ARG A 253 35.48 -4.13 -18.51
N SER A 254 35.98 -4.27 -19.74
CA SER A 254 35.16 -4.08 -20.95
C SER A 254 34.02 -5.10 -21.02
N ASN A 255 34.28 -6.36 -20.67
CA ASN A 255 33.26 -7.40 -20.66
C ASN A 255 32.23 -7.17 -19.54
N GLU A 256 32.67 -6.74 -18.36
CA GLU A 256 31.80 -6.35 -17.24
C GLU A 256 30.88 -5.19 -17.65
N LEU A 257 31.42 -4.13 -18.24
CA LEU A 257 30.64 -2.99 -18.73
C LEU A 257 29.66 -3.39 -19.84
N GLN A 258 30.04 -4.34 -20.71
CA GLN A 258 29.12 -4.87 -21.71
C GLN A 258 27.97 -5.66 -21.08
N ALA A 259 28.24 -6.45 -20.02
CA ALA A 259 27.22 -7.17 -19.28
C ALA A 259 26.27 -6.20 -18.55
N GLU A 260 26.81 -5.20 -17.85
CA GLU A 260 26.04 -4.14 -17.19
C GLU A 260 25.17 -3.36 -18.19
N HIS A 261 25.69 -3.06 -19.38
CA HIS A 261 24.90 -2.36 -20.39
C HIS A 261 23.74 -3.22 -20.92
N VAL A 262 23.90 -4.54 -20.99
CA VAL A 262 22.79 -5.45 -21.34
C VAL A 262 21.74 -5.50 -20.22
N THR A 263 22.15 -5.57 -18.95
CA THR A 263 21.21 -5.58 -17.81
C THR A 263 20.43 -4.26 -17.74
N LEU A 264 21.09 -3.12 -17.88
CA LEU A 264 20.43 -1.80 -17.91
C LEU A 264 19.41 -1.69 -19.06
N ARG A 265 19.69 -2.26 -20.23
CA ARG A 265 18.72 -2.28 -21.34
C ARG A 265 17.49 -3.13 -21.03
N LEU A 266 17.64 -4.22 -20.29
CA LEU A 266 16.52 -5.05 -19.85
C LEU A 266 15.67 -4.31 -18.80
N GLU A 267 16.30 -3.66 -17.84
CA GLU A 267 15.63 -2.84 -16.83
C GLU A 267 14.85 -1.68 -17.47
N GLN A 268 15.45 -0.96 -18.43
CA GLN A 268 14.76 0.10 -19.15
C GLN A 268 13.54 -0.41 -19.93
N ARG A 269 13.61 -1.62 -20.51
CA ARG A 269 12.46 -2.24 -21.17
C ARG A 269 11.37 -2.58 -20.16
N ALA A 270 11.72 -3.17 -19.02
CA ALA A 270 10.77 -3.48 -17.96
C ALA A 270 10.08 -2.22 -17.41
N LEU A 271 10.83 -1.14 -17.20
CA LEU A 271 10.29 0.15 -16.76
C LEU A 271 9.32 0.75 -17.79
N ARG A 272 9.61 0.64 -19.10
CA ARG A 272 8.68 1.08 -20.15
C ARG A 272 7.37 0.30 -20.15
N VAL A 273 7.44 -1.03 -19.97
CA VAL A 273 6.23 -1.87 -19.86
C VAL A 273 5.40 -1.43 -18.64
N ARG A 274 6.04 -1.29 -17.47
CA ARG A 274 5.36 -0.83 -16.25
C ARG A 274 4.74 0.56 -16.39
N ALA A 275 5.41 1.48 -17.10
CA ALA A 275 4.85 2.80 -17.37
C ALA A 275 3.60 2.74 -18.25
N THR A 276 3.59 1.86 -19.27
CA THR A 276 2.39 1.65 -20.10
C THR A 276 1.24 1.00 -19.33
N GLU A 277 1.55 0.08 -18.42
CA GLU A 277 0.55 -0.54 -17.53
C GLU A 277 -0.08 0.52 -16.61
N LEU A 278 0.73 1.29 -15.89
CA LEU A 278 0.27 2.36 -15.00
C LEU A 278 -0.55 3.42 -15.75
N ALA A 279 -0.17 3.77 -16.98
CA ALA A 279 -0.93 4.70 -17.81
C ALA A 279 -2.32 4.14 -18.17
N SER A 280 -2.42 2.84 -18.47
CA SER A 280 -3.71 2.21 -18.76
C SER A 280 -4.59 2.06 -17.52
N GLU A 281 -4.00 1.77 -16.35
CA GLU A 281 -4.71 1.78 -15.06
C GLU A 281 -5.22 3.16 -14.69
N GLN A 282 -4.41 4.21 -14.87
CA GLN A 282 -4.82 5.60 -14.63
C GLN A 282 -5.98 6.00 -15.56
N ALA A 283 -5.92 5.62 -16.83
CA ALA A 283 -7.00 5.87 -17.78
C ALA A 283 -8.30 5.15 -17.36
N SER A 284 -8.21 3.90 -16.91
CA SER A 284 -9.36 3.13 -16.41
C SER A 284 -9.97 3.75 -15.15
N LYS A 285 -9.14 4.14 -14.17
CA LYS A 285 -9.60 4.82 -12.94
C LYS A 285 -10.24 6.16 -13.24
N LYS A 286 -9.68 6.94 -14.17
CA LYS A 286 -10.28 8.21 -14.60
C LYS A 286 -11.64 8.00 -15.25
N ALA A 287 -11.78 7.01 -16.14
CA ALA A 287 -13.06 6.68 -16.76
C ALA A 287 -14.11 6.22 -15.72
N GLN A 288 -13.70 5.47 -14.69
CA GLN A 288 -14.59 5.11 -13.58
C GLN A 288 -15.03 6.33 -12.76
N ALA A 289 -14.10 7.26 -12.48
CA ALA A 289 -14.43 8.51 -11.81
C ALA A 289 -15.41 9.36 -12.62
N ASP A 290 -15.18 9.52 -13.93
CA ASP A 290 -16.07 10.25 -14.83
C ASP A 290 -17.48 9.63 -14.87
N GLU A 291 -17.59 8.30 -14.89
CA GLU A 291 -18.87 7.59 -14.82
C GLU A 291 -19.57 7.79 -13.47
N LEU A 292 -18.84 7.75 -12.35
CA LEU A 292 -19.41 8.04 -11.04
C LEU A 292 -19.89 9.50 -10.93
N HIS A 293 -19.13 10.46 -11.48
CA HIS A 293 -19.55 11.85 -11.57
C HIS A 293 -20.83 12.00 -12.40
N ARG A 294 -20.94 11.30 -13.54
CA ARG A 294 -22.16 11.28 -14.36
C ARG A 294 -23.36 10.74 -13.57
N ARG A 295 -23.21 9.61 -12.88
CA ARG A 295 -24.28 9.03 -12.06
C ARG A 295 -24.67 9.92 -10.90
N ALA A 296 -23.70 10.55 -10.25
CA ALA A 296 -23.95 11.51 -9.18
C ALA A 296 -24.76 12.72 -9.71
N ALA A 297 -24.40 13.23 -10.89
CA ALA A 297 -25.15 14.30 -11.54
C ALA A 297 -26.59 13.88 -11.85
N GLU A 298 -26.81 12.69 -12.43
CA GLU A 298 -28.15 12.15 -12.71
C GLU A 298 -29.00 12.00 -11.44
N VAL A 299 -28.42 11.44 -10.36
CA VAL A 299 -29.11 11.30 -9.08
C VAL A 299 -29.45 12.66 -8.48
N SER A 300 -28.54 13.63 -8.56
CA SER A 300 -28.80 14.99 -8.08
C SER A 300 -29.93 15.66 -8.84
N GLN A 301 -29.97 15.50 -10.16
CA GLN A 301 -31.02 16.06 -11.01
C GLN A 301 -32.38 15.40 -10.72
N LEU A 302 -32.42 14.08 -10.53
CA LEU A 302 -33.64 13.34 -10.19
C LEU A 302 -34.17 13.71 -8.80
N LYS A 303 -33.30 13.89 -7.82
CA LYS A 303 -33.71 14.17 -6.42
C LYS A 303 -34.05 15.63 -6.17
N PHE A 304 -33.31 16.57 -6.75
CA PHE A 304 -33.38 17.99 -6.38
C PHE A 304 -33.86 18.90 -7.51
N GLY A 305 -34.04 18.37 -8.74
CA GLY A 305 -34.43 19.15 -9.91
C GLY A 305 -33.36 20.14 -10.42
N ARG A 306 -32.18 20.18 -9.78
CA ARG A 306 -31.03 21.01 -10.12
C ARG A 306 -29.73 20.31 -9.71
N PRO A 307 -28.63 20.44 -10.49
CA PRO A 307 -27.33 19.93 -10.07
C PRO A 307 -26.90 20.66 -8.79
N ILE A 308 -26.50 19.89 -7.77
CA ILE A 308 -25.93 20.46 -6.55
C ILE A 308 -24.45 20.68 -6.82
N ASP A 309 -24.03 21.94 -6.72
CA ASP A 309 -22.61 22.29 -6.74
C ASP A 309 -22.00 21.92 -5.40
N LEU A 310 -21.29 20.79 -5.37
CA LEU A 310 -20.60 20.29 -4.18
C LEU A 310 -19.29 21.05 -3.92
N GLU A 311 -18.72 21.73 -4.91
CA GLU A 311 -17.48 22.52 -4.75
C GLU A 311 -17.75 23.87 -4.08
N GLY A 312 -18.95 24.43 -4.30
CA GLY A 312 -19.42 25.63 -3.61
C GLY A 312 -19.87 25.40 -2.15
N MET A 313 -20.11 24.15 -1.75
CA MET A 313 -20.37 23.78 -0.37
C MET A 313 -19.04 23.69 0.39
N THR A 314 -18.47 24.86 0.67
CA THR A 314 -17.45 24.98 1.72
C THR A 314 -18.15 24.79 3.06
N TRP A 315 -17.81 23.70 3.74
CA TRP A 315 -18.27 23.37 5.09
C TRP A 315 -17.44 24.14 6.11
#